data_AF-A0A133YXJ2-F1
#
_entry.id   AF-A0A133YXJ2-F1
#
_cell.length_a   1.000
_cell.length_b   1.000
_cell.length_c   1.000
_cell.angle_alpha   90.00
_cell.angle_beta   90.00
_cell.angle_gamma   90.00
#
_symmetry.space_group_name_H-M   'P 1'
#
loop_
_entity.id
_entity.type
_entity.pdbx_description
1 polymer ?
#
loop_
_entity_poly.entity_id
_entity_poly.type
_entity_poly.pdbx_seq_one_letter_code
_entity_poly.pdbx_strand_id
1 'polypeptide(L)'
;MDGKVEKQEVKANEVLKEVKEEYDKAIVNLEDNTNTQLKVAEELKKELKNHDFDANIEELKSLREEILGLKSEIKRLNELEGITFTSLIVRDIKNIGNTLVNLQNKAVDSMKSLYTNMKHQLSYNLSKAQKKLVQAKIKIIKSLVGSMQDFIKEQQKKLNSCLEKLDSLSEEIKKDEKEIFAEENKDKTDEKEVKAEPKKEKVAEKLKSKKMEKRPSVLKKLKENQEKIKNEEKNKDVKAHKKDKGIEI
;
A
#
# COMPACT_ATOMS: atom_id res chain seq x y z
N MET A 1 29.09 24.80 -48.88
CA MET A 1 29.72 25.94 -48.17
C MET A 1 31.00 25.49 -47.44
N ASP A 2 31.21 24.18 -47.30
CA ASP A 2 32.25 23.58 -46.45
C ASP A 2 33.70 23.80 -46.95
N GLY A 3 33.94 23.73 -48.26
CA GLY A 3 35.29 23.88 -48.82
C GLY A 3 35.91 25.29 -48.75
N LYS A 4 35.14 26.32 -48.36
CA LYS A 4 35.65 27.69 -48.19
C LYS A 4 36.10 27.95 -46.74
N VAL A 5 35.43 27.31 -45.78
CA VAL A 5 35.76 27.37 -44.34
C VAL A 5 37.05 26.57 -44.09
N GLU A 6 37.14 25.37 -44.63
CA GLU A 6 38.33 24.49 -44.50
C GLU A 6 39.60 25.15 -45.09
N LYS A 7 39.47 25.85 -46.23
CA LYS A 7 40.58 26.61 -46.83
C LYS A 7 40.99 27.85 -46.03
N GLN A 8 40.07 28.46 -45.27
CA GLN A 8 40.39 29.57 -44.39
C GLN A 8 41.06 29.10 -43.11
N GLU A 9 40.66 27.94 -42.59
CA GLU A 9 41.26 27.31 -41.41
C GLU A 9 42.72 26.89 -41.66
N VAL A 10 43.01 26.25 -42.80
CA VAL A 10 44.38 25.88 -43.17
C VAL A 10 45.30 27.10 -43.26
N LYS A 11 44.84 28.18 -43.92
CA LYS A 11 45.62 29.42 -44.02
C LYS A 11 45.84 30.10 -42.67
N ALA A 12 44.83 30.09 -41.80
CA ALA A 12 44.97 30.65 -40.45
C ALA A 12 46.00 29.85 -39.63
N ASN A 13 46.00 28.52 -39.76
CA ASN A 13 46.95 27.65 -39.06
C ASN A 13 48.40 27.81 -39.56
N GLU A 14 48.61 28.03 -40.85
CA GLU A 14 49.94 28.33 -41.42
C GLU A 14 50.49 29.65 -40.89
N VAL A 15 49.69 30.72 -40.93
CA VAL A 15 50.08 32.03 -40.39
C VAL A 15 50.35 31.96 -38.89
N LEU A 16 49.51 31.26 -38.12
CA LEU A 16 49.72 31.08 -36.68
C LEU A 16 51.02 30.33 -36.37
N LYS A 17 51.38 29.34 -37.20
CA LYS A 17 52.63 28.60 -37.05
C LYS A 17 53.85 29.50 -37.31
N GLU A 18 53.82 30.30 -38.37
CA GLU A 18 54.89 31.26 -38.67
C GLU A 18 55.07 32.27 -37.54
N VAL A 19 53.96 32.86 -37.07
CA VAL A 19 53.95 33.80 -35.95
C VAL A 19 54.54 33.18 -34.69
N LYS A 20 54.18 31.92 -34.38
CA LYS A 20 54.74 31.19 -33.24
C LYS A 20 56.25 30.97 -33.34
N GLU A 21 56.73 30.52 -34.50
CA GLU A 21 58.16 30.34 -34.72
C GLU A 21 58.94 31.65 -34.57
N GLU A 22 58.34 32.78 -34.96
CA GLU A 22 58.92 34.11 -34.72
C GLU A 22 58.92 34.51 -33.24
N TYR A 23 57.85 34.25 -32.50
CA TYR A 23 57.78 34.52 -31.05
C TYR A 23 58.80 33.68 -30.26
N ASP A 24 58.94 32.38 -30.59
CA ASP A 24 59.92 31.50 -29.96
C ASP A 24 61.36 31.97 -30.23
N LYS A 25 61.66 32.43 -31.45
CA LYS A 25 62.97 33.03 -31.78
C LYS A 25 63.19 34.35 -31.04
N ALA A 26 62.18 35.21 -30.99
CA ALA A 26 62.28 36.52 -30.36
C ALA A 26 62.56 36.42 -28.85
N ILE A 27 61.87 35.51 -28.14
CA ILE A 27 62.04 35.36 -26.69
C ILE A 27 63.43 34.82 -26.32
N VAL A 28 63.97 33.88 -27.13
CA VAL A 28 65.34 33.38 -26.96
C VAL A 28 66.36 34.50 -27.17
N ASN A 29 66.21 35.30 -28.23
CA ASN A 29 67.10 36.42 -28.51
C ASN A 29 67.06 37.49 -27.40
N LEU A 30 65.88 37.78 -26.85
CA LEU A 30 65.73 38.72 -25.73
C LEU A 30 66.42 38.21 -24.47
N GLU A 31 66.27 36.94 -24.13
CA GLU A 31 66.93 36.33 -22.98
C GLU A 31 68.47 36.38 -23.12
N ASP A 32 68.99 35.98 -24.28
CA ASP A 32 70.43 35.96 -24.55
C ASP A 32 71.04 37.37 -24.50
N ASN A 33 70.33 38.36 -25.07
CA ASN A 33 70.78 39.75 -25.05
C ASN A 33 70.76 40.33 -23.62
N THR A 34 69.67 40.13 -22.86
CA THR A 34 69.57 40.59 -21.47
C THR A 34 70.64 39.94 -20.58
N ASN A 35 70.89 38.64 -20.75
CA ASN A 35 71.97 37.95 -20.03
C ASN A 35 73.36 38.52 -20.37
N THR A 36 73.59 38.86 -21.65
CA THR A 36 74.84 39.48 -22.09
C THR A 36 75.02 40.87 -21.51
N GLN A 37 73.97 41.70 -21.54
CA GLN A 37 73.99 43.04 -20.95
C GLN A 37 74.23 43.00 -19.44
N LEU A 38 73.60 42.07 -18.73
CA LEU A 38 73.80 41.88 -17.29
C LEU A 38 75.26 41.54 -16.98
N LYS A 39 75.85 40.60 -17.73
CA LYS A 39 77.27 40.23 -17.58
C LYS A 39 78.21 41.41 -17.81
N VAL A 40 77.99 42.19 -18.88
CA VAL A 40 78.80 43.37 -19.19
C VAL A 40 78.67 44.43 -18.09
N ALA A 41 77.46 44.69 -17.59
CA ALA A 41 77.23 45.65 -16.53
C ALA A 41 77.93 45.25 -15.22
N GLU A 42 77.90 43.96 -14.86
CA GLU A 42 78.60 43.42 -13.68
C GLU A 42 80.13 43.50 -13.82
N GLU A 43 80.68 43.21 -15.01
CA GLU A 43 82.12 43.34 -15.30
C GLU A 43 82.58 44.81 -15.22
N LEU A 44 81.83 45.74 -15.82
CA LEU A 44 82.14 47.17 -15.78
C LEU A 44 82.07 47.73 -14.36
N LYS A 45 81.05 47.35 -13.57
CA LYS A 45 80.94 47.70 -12.15
C LYS A 45 82.17 47.25 -11.37
N LYS A 46 82.63 46.02 -11.61
CA LYS A 46 83.80 45.43 -10.93
C LYS A 46 85.10 46.14 -11.30
N GLU A 47 85.31 46.41 -12.60
CA GLU A 47 86.54 47.02 -13.11
C GLU A 47 86.66 48.49 -12.65
N LEU A 48 85.56 49.24 -12.76
CA LEU A 48 85.52 50.67 -12.43
C LEU A 48 85.31 50.95 -10.94
N LYS A 49 84.94 49.93 -10.14
CA LYS A 49 84.59 50.04 -8.72
C LYS A 49 83.58 51.17 -8.44
N ASN A 50 82.60 51.33 -9.33
CA ASN A 50 81.58 52.38 -9.27
C ASN A 50 80.18 51.78 -9.08
N HIS A 51 79.39 52.39 -8.20
CA HIS A 51 78.01 52.01 -7.87
C HIS A 51 76.96 52.54 -8.86
N ASP A 52 77.34 53.39 -9.82
CA ASP A 52 76.40 53.95 -10.81
C ASP A 52 75.70 52.87 -11.67
N PHE A 53 76.24 51.65 -11.74
CA PHE A 53 75.64 50.52 -12.47
C PHE A 53 74.62 49.72 -11.63
N ASP A 54 74.48 50.00 -10.34
CA ASP A 54 73.66 49.19 -9.42
C ASP A 54 72.19 49.19 -9.82
N ALA A 55 71.65 50.36 -10.18
CA ALA A 55 70.27 50.49 -10.66
C ALA A 55 70.04 49.69 -11.96
N ASN A 56 70.94 49.83 -12.93
CA ASN A 56 70.84 49.14 -14.23
C ASN A 56 70.92 47.61 -14.07
N ILE A 57 71.75 47.12 -13.15
CA ILE A 57 71.89 45.68 -12.87
C ILE A 57 70.58 45.13 -12.28
N GLU A 58 69.96 45.83 -11.34
CA GLU A 58 68.68 45.41 -10.76
C GLU A 58 67.53 45.46 -11.78
N GLU A 59 67.50 46.48 -12.64
CA GLU A 59 66.55 46.55 -13.76
C GLU A 59 66.74 45.38 -14.75
N LEU A 60 67.98 45.05 -15.13
CA LEU A 60 68.27 43.93 -16.01
C LEU A 60 67.91 42.56 -15.39
N LYS A 61 68.05 42.41 -14.06
CA LYS A 61 67.57 41.21 -13.34
C LYS A 61 66.05 41.12 -13.37
N SER A 62 65.34 42.22 -13.11
CA SER A 62 63.87 42.25 -13.19
C SER A 62 63.40 41.91 -14.60
N LEU A 63 64.01 42.51 -15.62
CA LEU A 63 63.71 42.24 -17.02
C LEU A 63 63.97 40.78 -17.39
N ARG A 64 65.05 40.17 -16.87
CA ARG A 64 65.33 38.74 -17.07
C ARG A 64 64.24 37.85 -16.47
N GLU A 65 63.79 38.14 -15.25
CA GLU A 65 62.70 37.39 -14.62
C GLU A 65 61.39 37.52 -15.40
N GLU A 66 61.06 38.70 -15.92
CA GLU A 66 59.92 38.90 -16.80
C GLU A 66 60.03 38.10 -18.10
N ILE A 67 61.21 38.10 -18.75
CA ILE A 67 61.48 37.30 -19.96
C ILE A 67 61.34 35.81 -19.67
N LEU A 68 61.83 35.32 -18.53
CA LEU A 68 61.67 33.92 -18.12
C LEU A 68 60.21 33.56 -17.85
N GLY A 69 59.44 34.47 -17.27
CA GLY A 69 57.99 34.34 -17.08
C GLY A 69 57.26 34.22 -18.42
N LEU A 70 57.55 35.13 -19.37
CA LEU A 70 56.99 35.11 -20.71
C LEU A 70 57.36 33.84 -21.48
N LYS A 71 58.62 33.39 -21.40
CA LYS A 71 59.08 32.14 -22.02
C LYS A 71 58.33 30.92 -21.48
N SER A 72 58.08 30.88 -20.18
CA SER A 72 57.31 29.81 -19.53
C SER A 72 55.84 29.82 -19.95
N GLU A 73 55.26 31.01 -20.10
CA GLU A 73 53.88 31.17 -20.56
C GLU A 73 53.71 30.79 -22.05
N ILE A 74 54.65 31.17 -22.92
CA ILE A 74 54.70 30.74 -24.32
C ILE A 74 54.78 29.21 -24.40
N LYS A 75 55.64 28.58 -23.58
CA LYS A 75 55.73 27.11 -23.50
C LYS A 75 54.40 26.48 -23.07
N ARG A 76 53.73 27.04 -22.05
CA ARG A 76 52.42 26.58 -21.58
C ARG A 76 51.34 26.71 -22.66
N LEU A 77 51.32 27.82 -23.39
CA LEU A 77 50.40 28.05 -24.50
C LEU A 77 50.68 27.08 -25.67
N ASN A 78 51.95 26.79 -25.95
CA ASN A 78 52.36 25.80 -26.94
C ASN A 78 52.00 24.35 -26.51
N GLU A 79 52.00 24.05 -25.21
CA GLU A 79 51.51 22.77 -24.68
C GLU A 79 49.98 22.65 -24.75
N LEU A 80 49.26 23.78 -24.64
CA LEU A 80 47.82 23.86 -24.92
C LEU A 80 47.48 23.67 -26.40
N GLU A 81 48.43 23.84 -27.31
CA GLU A 81 48.27 23.59 -28.76
C GLU A 81 48.09 22.10 -29.09
N GLY A 82 48.37 21.19 -28.15
CA GLY A 82 47.97 19.78 -28.23
C GLY A 82 46.47 19.55 -27.97
N ILE A 83 45.75 20.57 -27.51
CA ILE A 83 44.32 20.57 -27.23
C ILE A 83 43.67 21.46 -28.30
N THR A 84 43.20 20.84 -29.39
CA THR A 84 42.45 21.55 -30.43
C THR A 84 41.20 22.20 -29.83
N PHE A 85 40.72 23.30 -30.41
CA PHE A 85 39.41 23.88 -30.06
C PHE A 85 38.30 22.82 -30.03
N THR A 86 38.36 21.87 -30.98
CA THR A 86 37.52 20.67 -31.03
C THR A 86 37.59 19.84 -29.75
N SER A 87 38.76 19.63 -29.16
CA SER A 87 38.92 18.86 -27.92
C SER A 87 38.39 19.58 -26.67
N LEU A 88 38.43 20.92 -26.64
CA LEU A 88 37.74 21.71 -25.61
C LEU A 88 36.22 21.59 -25.75
N ILE A 89 35.70 21.73 -26.96
CA ILE A 89 34.27 21.54 -27.26
C ILE A 89 33.82 20.13 -26.86
N VAL A 90 34.58 19.08 -27.20
CA VAL A 90 34.23 17.69 -26.83
C VAL A 90 34.20 17.50 -25.31
N ARG A 91 35.15 18.10 -24.58
CA ARG A 91 35.15 18.08 -23.11
C ARG A 91 33.90 18.73 -22.54
N ASP A 92 33.54 19.90 -23.04
CA ASP A 92 32.37 20.64 -22.57
C ASP A 92 31.07 19.92 -22.92
N ILE A 93 30.94 19.39 -24.15
CA ILE A 93 29.82 18.55 -24.55
C ILE A 93 29.69 17.33 -23.63
N LYS A 94 30.80 16.66 -23.29
CA LYS A 94 30.79 15.51 -22.39
C LYS A 94 30.35 15.89 -20.98
N ASN A 95 30.81 17.03 -20.46
CA ASN A 95 30.41 17.55 -19.15
C ASN A 95 28.92 17.92 -19.10
N ILE A 96 28.43 18.59 -20.15
CA ILE A 96 27.00 18.91 -20.31
C ILE A 96 26.18 17.62 -20.41
N GLY A 97 26.63 16.65 -21.22
CA GLY A 97 25.98 15.34 -21.36
C GLY A 97 25.87 14.59 -20.02
N ASN A 98 26.95 14.53 -19.24
CA ASN A 98 26.95 13.92 -17.91
C ASN A 98 25.99 14.63 -16.95
N THR A 99 25.95 15.97 -16.98
CA THR A 99 25.03 16.77 -16.16
C THR A 99 23.57 16.49 -16.54
N LEU A 100 23.28 16.41 -17.84
CA LEU A 100 21.96 16.11 -18.36
C LEU A 100 21.48 14.72 -17.94
N VAL A 101 22.33 13.69 -18.07
CA VAL A 101 22.03 12.32 -17.61
C VAL A 101 21.74 12.28 -16.12
N ASN A 102 22.54 12.98 -15.29
CA ASN A 102 22.31 13.05 -13.86
C ASN A 102 20.99 13.72 -13.49
N LEU A 103 20.61 14.81 -14.17
CA LEU A 103 19.32 15.46 -13.99
C LEU A 103 18.15 14.57 -14.41
N GLN A 104 18.29 13.86 -15.53
CA GLN A 104 17.29 12.89 -16.00
C GLN A 104 17.09 11.76 -14.98
N ASN A 105 18.16 11.18 -14.44
CA ASN A 105 18.06 10.13 -13.42
C ASN A 105 17.35 10.63 -12.16
N LYS A 106 17.70 11.83 -11.66
CA LYS A 106 17.01 12.44 -10.52
C LYS A 106 15.51 12.67 -10.77
N ALA A 107 15.15 13.11 -11.97
CA ALA A 107 13.76 13.31 -12.35
C ALA A 107 13.00 11.98 -12.39
N VAL A 108 13.60 10.93 -12.96
CA VAL A 108 13.03 9.57 -12.99
C VAL A 108 12.81 9.03 -11.58
N ASP A 109 13.79 9.17 -10.69
CA ASP A 109 13.67 8.72 -9.31
C ASP A 109 12.60 9.49 -8.52
N SER A 110 12.50 10.81 -8.74
CA SER A 110 11.45 11.63 -8.16
C SER A 110 10.05 11.18 -8.62
N MET A 111 9.87 10.93 -9.91
CA MET A 111 8.61 10.40 -10.46
C MET A 111 8.27 9.03 -9.89
N LYS A 112 9.27 8.14 -9.74
CA LYS A 112 9.08 6.81 -9.15
C LYS A 112 8.63 6.88 -7.69
N SER A 113 9.22 7.79 -6.90
CA SER A 113 8.82 8.05 -5.52
C SER A 113 7.39 8.58 -5.44
N LEU A 114 7.03 9.55 -6.29
CA LEU A 114 5.68 10.10 -6.37
C LEU A 114 4.64 9.02 -6.69
N TYR A 115 4.91 8.19 -7.71
CA TYR A 115 4.03 7.08 -8.07
C TYR A 115 3.81 6.10 -6.91
N THR A 116 4.89 5.76 -6.19
CA THR A 116 4.83 4.87 -5.03
C THR A 116 3.96 5.46 -3.92
N ASN A 117 4.13 6.75 -3.63
CA ASN A 117 3.33 7.44 -2.63
C ASN A 117 1.84 7.49 -3.02
N MET A 118 1.53 7.86 -4.27
CA MET A 118 0.16 7.85 -4.79
C MET A 118 -0.48 6.47 -4.67
N LYS A 119 0.23 5.41 -5.06
CA LYS A 119 -0.24 4.02 -4.93
C LYS A 119 -0.57 3.67 -3.48
N HIS A 120 0.29 4.05 -2.54
CA HIS A 120 0.07 3.78 -1.12
C HIS A 120 -1.16 4.54 -0.58
N GLN A 121 -1.27 5.84 -0.85
CA GLN A 121 -2.41 6.66 -0.43
C GLN A 121 -3.75 6.14 -0.97
N LEU A 122 -3.79 5.78 -2.27
CA LEU A 122 -4.98 5.21 -2.87
C LEU A 122 -5.35 3.86 -2.25
N SER A 123 -4.37 2.99 -2.04
CA SER A 123 -4.59 1.67 -1.42
C SER A 123 -5.12 1.80 0.02
N TYR A 124 -4.54 2.73 0.81
CA TYR A 124 -4.98 3.00 2.17
C TYR A 124 -6.42 3.55 2.21
N ASN A 125 -6.72 4.56 1.38
CA ASN A 125 -8.05 5.16 1.33
C ASN A 125 -9.12 4.16 0.88
N LEU A 126 -8.81 3.33 -0.13
CA LEU A 126 -9.71 2.27 -0.60
C LEU A 126 -9.98 1.23 0.50
N SER A 127 -8.93 0.76 1.18
CA SER A 127 -9.06 -0.19 2.29
C SER A 127 -9.90 0.38 3.44
N LYS A 128 -9.71 1.66 3.76
CA LYS A 128 -10.49 2.37 4.78
C LYS A 128 -11.96 2.50 4.40
N ALA A 129 -12.26 2.80 3.13
CA ALA A 129 -13.62 2.86 2.61
C ALA A 129 -14.31 1.48 2.66
N GLN A 130 -13.61 0.42 2.25
CA GLN A 130 -14.10 -0.96 2.34
C GLN A 130 -14.40 -1.37 3.79
N LYS A 131 -13.51 -1.04 4.74
CA LYS A 131 -13.73 -1.32 6.17
C LYS A 131 -14.99 -0.63 6.70
N LYS A 132 -15.21 0.63 6.35
CA LYS A 132 -16.44 1.37 6.73
C LYS A 132 -17.70 0.72 6.14
N LEU A 133 -17.64 0.31 4.87
CA LEU A 133 -18.77 -0.36 4.20
C LEU A 133 -19.10 -1.70 4.86
N VAL A 134 -18.10 -2.51 5.21
CA VAL A 134 -18.29 -3.77 5.96
C VAL A 134 -18.90 -3.50 7.33
N GLN A 135 -18.42 -2.50 8.07
CA GLN A 135 -19.00 -2.12 9.37
C GLN A 135 -20.47 -1.70 9.24
N ALA A 136 -20.81 -0.90 8.22
CA ALA A 136 -22.19 -0.51 7.96
C ALA A 136 -23.08 -1.73 7.64
N LYS A 137 -22.60 -2.65 6.79
CA LYS A 137 -23.29 -3.92 6.49
C LYS A 137 -23.53 -4.75 7.76
N ILE A 138 -22.50 -4.91 8.59
CA ILE A 138 -22.61 -5.64 9.87
C ILE A 138 -23.65 -4.98 10.78
N LYS A 139 -23.66 -3.64 10.89
CA LYS A 139 -24.64 -2.91 11.71
C LYS A 139 -26.07 -3.16 11.23
N ILE A 140 -26.32 -3.08 9.93
CA ILE A 140 -27.64 -3.35 9.32
C ILE A 140 -28.07 -4.79 9.61
N ILE A 141 -27.21 -5.77 9.36
CA ILE A 141 -27.51 -7.19 9.62
C ILE A 141 -27.83 -7.40 11.10
N LYS A 142 -27.05 -6.81 12.01
CA LYS A 142 -27.27 -6.93 13.46
C LYS A 142 -28.63 -6.36 13.88
N SER A 143 -29.01 -5.19 13.35
CA SER A 143 -30.33 -4.61 13.61
C SER A 143 -31.46 -5.50 13.08
N LEU A 144 -31.34 -6.02 11.85
CA LEU A 144 -32.34 -6.91 11.26
C LEU A 144 -32.51 -8.20 12.07
N VAL A 145 -31.39 -8.86 12.44
CA VAL A 145 -31.42 -10.06 13.27
C VAL A 145 -32.09 -9.78 14.61
N GLY A 146 -31.83 -8.64 15.24
CA GLY A 146 -32.52 -8.21 16.46
C GLY A 146 -34.04 -8.10 16.26
N SER A 147 -34.48 -7.39 15.23
CA SER A 147 -35.92 -7.25 14.93
C SER A 147 -36.59 -8.60 14.62
N MET A 148 -35.91 -9.49 13.90
CA MET A 148 -36.43 -10.85 13.63
C MET A 148 -36.53 -11.68 14.91
N GLN A 149 -35.55 -11.58 15.81
CA GLN A 149 -35.58 -12.26 17.11
C GLN A 149 -36.74 -11.76 17.97
N ASP A 150 -36.97 -10.45 18.04
CA ASP A 150 -38.07 -9.86 18.80
C ASP A 150 -39.43 -10.28 18.23
N PHE A 151 -39.58 -10.28 16.91
CA PHE A 151 -40.77 -10.78 16.24
C PHE A 151 -41.03 -12.26 16.56
N ILE A 152 -40.02 -13.13 16.46
CA ILE A 152 -40.15 -14.57 16.78
C ILE A 152 -40.58 -14.75 18.24
N LYS A 153 -39.97 -14.02 19.19
CA LYS A 153 -40.36 -14.06 20.61
C LYS A 153 -41.81 -13.66 20.81
N GLU A 154 -42.27 -12.62 20.11
CA GLU A 154 -43.66 -12.18 20.19
C GLU A 154 -44.64 -13.22 19.62
N GLN A 155 -44.32 -13.82 18.46
CA GLN A 155 -45.12 -14.90 17.89
C GLN A 155 -45.13 -16.13 18.81
N GLN A 156 -44.02 -16.45 19.47
CA GLN A 156 -43.93 -17.56 20.39
C GLN A 156 -44.76 -17.34 21.67
N LYS A 157 -44.82 -16.11 22.19
CA LYS A 157 -45.74 -15.75 23.28
C LYS A 157 -47.21 -15.95 22.88
N LYS A 158 -47.59 -15.48 21.68
CA LYS A 158 -48.96 -15.67 21.16
C LYS A 158 -49.31 -17.14 21.02
N LEU A 159 -48.40 -17.95 20.47
CA LEU A 159 -48.57 -19.40 20.35
C LEU A 159 -48.74 -20.08 21.71
N ASN A 160 -47.91 -19.73 22.71
CA ASN A 160 -48.04 -20.27 24.07
C ASN A 160 -49.41 -19.98 24.66
N SER A 161 -49.91 -18.74 24.52
CA SER A 161 -51.25 -18.37 25.00
C SER A 161 -52.36 -19.18 24.31
N CYS A 162 -52.24 -19.43 23.00
CA CYS A 162 -53.20 -20.29 22.29
C CYS A 162 -53.19 -21.73 22.82
N LEU A 163 -52.00 -22.30 23.11
CA LEU A 163 -51.88 -23.64 23.67
C LEU A 163 -52.46 -23.74 25.08
N GLU A 164 -52.23 -22.75 25.94
CA GLU A 164 -52.83 -22.68 27.28
C GLU A 164 -54.36 -22.67 27.21
N LYS A 165 -54.94 -21.86 26.32
CA LYS A 165 -56.41 -21.85 26.11
C LYS A 165 -56.93 -23.21 25.64
N LEU A 166 -56.19 -23.87 24.73
CA LEU A 166 -56.56 -25.18 24.21
C LEU A 166 -56.49 -26.26 25.30
N ASP A 167 -55.50 -26.19 26.19
CA ASP A 167 -55.41 -27.06 27.35
C ASP A 167 -56.60 -26.84 28.31
N SER A 168 -56.96 -25.58 28.59
CA SER A 168 -58.13 -25.25 29.43
C SER A 168 -59.43 -25.82 28.87
N LEU A 169 -59.70 -25.59 27.58
CA LEU A 169 -60.87 -26.19 26.92
C LEU A 169 -60.82 -27.73 26.96
N SER A 170 -59.65 -28.34 26.79
CA SER A 170 -59.54 -29.80 26.85
C SER A 170 -59.87 -30.34 28.25
N GLU A 171 -59.54 -29.63 29.32
CA GLU A 171 -59.90 -30.03 30.68
C GLU A 171 -61.39 -29.80 30.96
N GLU A 172 -61.96 -28.71 30.44
CA GLU A 172 -63.40 -28.42 30.53
C GLU A 172 -64.23 -29.51 29.83
N ILE A 173 -63.86 -29.89 28.60
CA ILE A 173 -64.50 -31.00 27.88
C ILE A 173 -64.43 -32.30 28.69
N LYS A 174 -63.28 -32.65 29.28
CA LYS A 174 -63.16 -33.86 30.11
C LYS A 174 -64.03 -33.79 31.37
N LYS A 175 -64.25 -32.61 31.91
CA LYS A 175 -65.11 -32.39 33.08
C LYS A 175 -66.56 -32.58 32.68
N ASP A 176 -66.99 -31.94 31.59
CA ASP A 176 -68.35 -32.07 31.05
C ASP A 176 -68.65 -33.53 30.68
N GLU A 177 -67.71 -34.23 30.03
CA GLU A 177 -67.83 -35.67 29.75
C GLU A 177 -68.08 -36.47 31.04
N LYS A 178 -67.34 -36.21 32.13
CA LYS A 178 -67.52 -36.90 33.42
C LYS A 178 -68.86 -36.59 34.07
N GLU A 179 -69.34 -35.34 34.00
CA GLU A 179 -70.64 -34.94 34.53
C GLU A 179 -71.77 -35.66 33.78
N ILE A 180 -71.71 -35.72 32.44
CA ILE A 180 -72.65 -36.48 31.60
C ILE A 180 -72.64 -37.97 31.97
N PHE A 181 -71.45 -38.60 32.08
CA PHE A 181 -71.35 -40.00 32.49
C PHE A 181 -71.83 -40.25 33.94
N ALA A 182 -71.76 -39.25 34.83
CA ALA A 182 -72.27 -39.36 36.19
C ALA A 182 -73.80 -39.20 36.26
N GLU A 183 -74.40 -38.37 35.40
CA GLU A 183 -75.86 -38.24 35.26
C GLU A 183 -76.48 -39.48 34.60
N GLU A 184 -75.88 -40.03 33.54
CA GLU A 184 -76.36 -41.28 32.90
C GLU A 184 -76.29 -42.52 33.81
N ASN A 185 -75.45 -42.50 34.85
CA ASN A 185 -75.35 -43.59 35.83
C ASN A 185 -76.18 -43.34 37.11
N LYS A 186 -76.80 -42.16 37.28
CA LYS A 186 -77.80 -41.93 38.34
C LYS A 186 -79.20 -42.42 37.93
N ASP A 187 -79.48 -42.46 36.63
CA ASP A 187 -80.77 -42.87 36.07
C ASP A 187 -80.91 -44.39 35.80
N LYS A 188 -80.04 -45.21 36.41
CA LYS A 188 -80.12 -46.68 36.37
C LYS A 188 -80.22 -47.31 37.76
N THR A 189 -80.98 -46.68 38.63
CA THR A 189 -81.67 -47.40 39.71
C THR A 189 -83.14 -47.35 39.37
N ASP A 190 -83.79 -48.52 39.36
CA ASP A 190 -85.22 -48.75 39.13
C ASP A 190 -85.67 -48.84 37.66
N GLU A 191 -85.66 -50.05 37.09
CA GLU A 191 -86.85 -50.92 37.18
C GLU A 191 -86.59 -52.30 36.57
N LYS A 192 -87.19 -53.29 37.22
CA LYS A 192 -87.15 -54.71 36.91
C LYS A 192 -88.23 -55.09 35.89
N GLU A 193 -87.83 -56.02 35.02
CA GLU A 193 -88.58 -57.19 34.54
C GLU A 193 -89.83 -56.99 33.65
N VAL A 194 -89.77 -57.49 32.40
CA VAL A 194 -90.47 -58.74 32.03
C VAL A 194 -89.62 -59.55 31.03
N LYS A 195 -89.48 -60.85 31.34
CA LYS A 195 -88.74 -61.90 30.62
C LYS A 195 -89.49 -62.46 29.42
N ALA A 196 -88.76 -62.84 28.37
CA ALA A 196 -89.03 -64.02 27.56
C ALA A 196 -87.71 -64.58 26.97
N GLU A 197 -87.27 -65.73 27.49
CA GLU A 197 -86.13 -66.56 27.06
C GLU A 197 -86.66 -67.76 26.22
N PRO A 198 -85.82 -68.67 25.64
CA PRO A 198 -84.42 -68.58 25.18
C PRO A 198 -84.17 -69.31 23.82
N LYS A 199 -82.95 -69.21 23.25
CA LYS A 199 -82.14 -70.36 22.72
C LYS A 199 -80.75 -69.94 22.16
N LYS A 200 -79.71 -70.28 22.96
CA LYS A 200 -78.34 -70.82 22.74
C LYS A 200 -77.85 -71.06 21.29
N GLU A 201 -76.57 -71.04 20.89
CA GLU A 201 -75.21 -70.85 21.48
C GLU A 201 -74.17 -70.90 20.33
N LYS A 202 -72.91 -70.54 20.64
CA LYS A 202 -71.60 -70.74 19.93
C LYS A 202 -71.03 -69.45 19.31
N VAL A 203 -70.20 -68.66 20.01
CA VAL A 203 -68.76 -68.85 20.35
C VAL A 203 -67.87 -68.96 19.11
N ALA A 204 -67.12 -67.88 18.80
CA ALA A 204 -65.66 -67.86 18.59
C ALA A 204 -65.21 -66.66 17.72
N GLU A 205 -64.65 -65.65 18.39
CA GLU A 205 -63.33 -65.10 18.07
C GLU A 205 -63.03 -64.62 16.63
N LYS A 206 -63.09 -63.30 16.40
CA LYS A 206 -61.98 -62.55 15.80
C LYS A 206 -62.14 -61.03 15.99
N LEU A 207 -61.44 -60.56 17.03
CA LEU A 207 -60.84 -59.24 17.11
C LEU A 207 -60.22 -58.83 15.77
N LYS A 208 -60.72 -57.74 15.17
CA LYS A 208 -59.87 -56.70 14.58
C LYS A 208 -60.46 -55.35 14.94
N SER A 209 -60.18 -54.96 16.18
CA SER A 209 -59.99 -53.56 16.52
C SER A 209 -59.04 -52.97 15.47
N LYS A 210 -59.58 -52.15 14.56
CA LYS A 210 -58.75 -51.15 13.89
C LYS A 210 -58.21 -50.31 15.03
N LYS A 211 -56.97 -50.58 15.44
CA LYS A 211 -56.12 -49.63 16.14
C LYS A 211 -56.19 -48.35 15.30
N MET A 212 -57.07 -47.43 15.66
CA MET A 212 -56.69 -46.03 15.59
C MET A 212 -55.48 -45.98 16.50
N GLU A 213 -54.29 -46.09 15.91
CA GLU A 213 -53.09 -45.54 16.52
C GLU A 213 -53.55 -44.18 17.06
N LYS A 214 -53.61 -44.05 18.39
CA LYS A 214 -53.67 -42.76 19.04
C LYS A 214 -52.45 -42.03 18.51
N ARG A 215 -52.61 -41.31 17.40
CA ARG A 215 -51.62 -40.37 16.93
C ARG A 215 -51.28 -39.55 18.18
N PRO A 216 -50.02 -39.56 18.63
CA PRO A 216 -49.66 -38.76 19.79
C PRO A 216 -50.19 -37.36 19.50
N SER A 217 -51.03 -36.83 20.41
CA SER A 217 -51.76 -35.60 20.13
C SER A 217 -50.74 -34.56 19.66
N VAL A 218 -51.06 -33.86 18.58
CA VAL A 218 -50.18 -32.84 17.99
C VAL A 218 -49.72 -31.86 19.07
N LEU A 219 -50.56 -31.61 20.09
CA LEU A 219 -50.26 -30.93 21.35
C LEU A 219 -49.05 -31.48 22.11
N LYS A 220 -48.91 -32.79 22.32
CA LYS A 220 -47.77 -33.37 23.07
C LYS A 220 -46.44 -33.13 22.34
N LYS A 221 -46.42 -33.31 21.02
CA LYS A 221 -45.23 -33.04 20.21
C LYS A 221 -44.89 -31.55 20.15
N LEU A 222 -45.89 -30.67 20.14
CA LEU A 222 -45.69 -29.22 20.22
C LEU A 222 -45.15 -28.80 21.59
N LYS A 223 -45.67 -29.35 22.70
CA LYS A 223 -45.16 -29.08 24.05
C LYS A 223 -43.71 -29.54 24.24
N GLU A 224 -43.35 -30.75 23.78
CA GLU A 224 -41.96 -31.25 23.82
C GLU A 224 -40.99 -30.34 23.05
N ASN A 225 -41.40 -29.84 21.88
CA ASN A 225 -40.55 -28.92 21.10
C ASN A 225 -40.42 -27.54 21.77
N GLN A 226 -41.44 -27.06 22.49
CA GLN A 226 -41.34 -25.82 23.26
C GLN A 226 -40.39 -25.92 24.45
N GLU A 227 -40.36 -27.06 25.16
CA GLU A 227 -39.40 -27.29 26.25
C GLU A 227 -37.96 -27.37 25.74
N LYS A 228 -37.73 -28.01 24.58
CA LYS A 228 -36.41 -28.05 23.95
C LYS A 228 -35.88 -26.65 23.62
N ILE A 229 -36.73 -25.78 23.05
CA ILE A 229 -36.35 -24.40 22.72
C ILE A 229 -36.04 -23.58 23.98
N LYS A 230 -36.85 -23.70 25.05
CA LYS A 230 -36.58 -23.03 26.34
C LYS A 230 -35.25 -23.48 26.99
N ASN A 231 -34.88 -24.75 26.84
CA ASN A 231 -33.62 -25.27 27.39
C ASN A 231 -32.41 -24.88 26.54
N GLU A 232 -32.56 -24.75 25.22
CA GLU A 232 -31.48 -24.28 24.34
C GLU A 232 -31.18 -22.79 24.47
N GLU A 233 -32.18 -21.95 24.77
CA GLU A 233 -31.94 -20.52 25.07
C GLU A 233 -31.11 -20.32 26.36
N LYS A 234 -31.35 -21.14 27.40
CA LYS A 234 -30.57 -21.09 28.66
C LYS A 234 -29.11 -21.52 28.49
N ASN A 235 -28.80 -22.36 27.51
CA ASN A 235 -27.44 -22.87 27.27
C ASN A 235 -26.57 -21.98 26.35
N LYS A 236 -27.15 -20.96 25.70
CA LYS A 236 -26.40 -20.05 24.81
C LYS A 236 -25.60 -18.97 25.55
N ASP A 237 -25.99 -18.59 26.77
CA ASP A 237 -25.23 -17.63 27.59
C ASP A 237 -23.87 -18.18 28.08
N VAL A 238 -23.65 -19.50 28.05
CA VAL A 238 -22.43 -20.14 28.59
C VAL A 238 -21.31 -20.27 27.53
N LYS A 239 -21.61 -20.17 26.23
CA LYS A 239 -20.65 -20.48 25.14
C LYS A 239 -19.96 -19.26 24.49
N ALA A 240 -20.13 -18.05 25.03
CA ALA A 240 -19.63 -16.82 24.40
C ALA A 240 -18.12 -16.52 24.60
N HIS A 241 -17.36 -17.37 25.30
CA HIS A 241 -15.92 -17.18 25.49
C HIS A 241 -15.08 -18.26 24.82
N LYS A 242 -14.72 -18.02 23.56
CA LYS A 242 -13.41 -18.38 22.97
C LYS A 242 -13.24 -17.56 21.70
N LYS A 243 -12.60 -16.38 21.85
CA LYS A 243 -12.09 -15.61 20.71
C LYS A 243 -10.71 -16.14 20.37
N ASP A 244 -10.63 -16.63 19.14
CA ASP A 244 -9.44 -17.06 18.44
C ASP A 244 -8.42 -15.91 18.34
N LYS A 245 -7.16 -16.19 18.66
CA LYS A 245 -6.03 -15.26 18.50
C LYS A 245 -5.50 -15.43 17.08
N GLY A 246 -5.67 -14.42 16.25
CA GLY A 246 -4.98 -14.38 14.96
C GLY A 246 -5.20 -13.05 14.26
N ILE A 247 -4.14 -12.25 14.19
CA ILE A 247 -3.58 -11.62 12.99
C ILE A 247 -2.35 -10.82 13.48
N GLU A 248 -1.16 -11.34 13.18
CA GLU A 248 0.06 -10.53 13.10
C GLU A 248 0.05 -9.77 11.77
N ILE A 249 0.31 -8.46 11.85
CA ILE A 249 0.93 -7.65 10.79
C ILE A 249 2.04 -6.86 11.47
#